data_AF-A0A284QQ05-F1
#
_entry.id   AF-A0A284QQ05-F1
#
_cell.length_a   1.000
_cell.length_b   1.000
_cell.length_c   1.000
_cell.angle_alpha   90.00
_cell.angle_beta   90.00
_cell.angle_gamma   90.00
#
_symmetry.space_group_name_H-M   'P 1'
#
loop_
_entity.id
_entity.type
_entity.pdbx_description
1 polymer ?
#
loop_
_entity_poly.entity_id
_entity_poly.type
_entity_poly.pdbx_seq_one_letter_code
_entity_poly.pdbx_strand_id
1 'polypeptide(L)'
;MSAPSKATTTTATATSSQVKINDAGDTSSISSTPRDGTSKPSQQQHRDRPLTEIIGQTFPSFDHHSIVVKPFEEESARDTAFSQELSAMLLDVVLETHAWASARPKHESQVAVQKFEKKISQVMEVEKEQGTLPFSLSSLPSVIFEQTRERLNEFVCRMKTALAALTGLGL
;
A
#
# COMPACT_ATOMS: atom_id res chain seq x y z
N MET A 1 1.36 -42.54 -1.34
CA MET A 1 2.63 -42.16 -2.01
C MET A 1 2.63 -40.65 -2.17
N SER A 2 3.81 -40.08 -1.97
CA SER A 2 4.06 -38.79 -1.32
C SER A 2 3.64 -37.51 -2.06
N ALA A 3 3.24 -36.52 -1.26
CA ALA A 3 3.29 -35.10 -1.59
C ALA A 3 4.73 -34.57 -1.59
N PRO A 4 5.01 -33.42 -2.22
CA PRO A 4 6.15 -32.60 -1.86
C PRO A 4 5.73 -31.37 -1.05
N SER A 5 6.21 -31.33 0.19
CA SER A 5 6.35 -30.11 1.00
C SER A 5 7.27 -29.10 0.31
N LYS A 6 6.91 -27.82 0.34
CA LYS A 6 7.89 -26.73 0.27
C LYS A 6 7.70 -25.80 1.44
N ALA A 7 8.73 -25.76 2.27
CA ALA A 7 8.86 -24.95 3.47
C ALA A 7 9.69 -23.69 3.15
N THR A 8 9.24 -22.57 3.72
CA THR A 8 10.01 -21.48 4.37
C THR A 8 11.02 -20.72 3.48
N THR A 9 10.92 -19.39 3.34
CA THR A 9 11.46 -18.46 4.33
C THR A 9 10.88 -17.06 4.15
N THR A 10 10.11 -16.63 5.15
CA THR A 10 9.67 -15.25 5.36
C THR A 10 10.78 -14.52 6.13
N THR A 11 11.49 -13.61 5.46
CA THR A 11 12.33 -12.63 6.15
C THR A 11 11.51 -11.35 6.30
N ALA A 12 10.88 -11.18 7.46
CA ALA A 12 10.26 -9.93 7.85
C ALA A 12 11.34 -9.00 8.39
N THR A 13 11.75 -8.01 7.59
CA THR A 13 12.49 -6.85 8.10
C THR A 13 11.46 -5.82 8.56
N ALA A 14 11.17 -5.82 9.85
CA ALA A 14 10.45 -4.75 10.51
C ALA A 14 11.35 -3.51 10.58
N THR A 15 11.11 -2.51 9.75
CA THR A 15 11.71 -1.19 9.90
C THR A 15 10.85 -0.37 10.86
N SER A 16 11.42 -0.21 12.06
CA SER A 16 10.93 0.62 13.15
C SER A 16 10.85 2.11 12.78
N SER A 17 9.65 2.64 12.96
CA SER A 17 9.22 4.00 13.30
C SER A 17 10.26 5.14 13.38
N GLN A 18 9.93 6.25 12.71
CA GLN A 18 9.88 7.57 13.36
C GLN A 18 8.91 8.50 12.60
N VAL A 19 7.64 8.50 13.00
CA VAL A 19 6.74 9.64 12.74
C VAL A 19 6.88 10.55 13.95
N LYS A 20 7.57 11.67 13.75
CA LYS A 20 7.72 12.75 14.71
C LYS A 20 6.41 13.53 14.73
N ILE A 21 5.53 13.20 15.68
CA ILE A 21 4.35 13.99 16.01
C ILE A 21 4.85 15.23 16.74
N ASN A 22 4.95 16.35 16.02
CA ASN A 22 5.10 17.64 16.65
C ASN A 22 3.73 18.03 17.23
N ASP A 23 3.62 17.84 18.53
CA ASP A 23 2.66 18.45 19.43
C ASP A 23 2.94 19.96 19.51
N ALA A 24 2.05 20.76 18.93
CA ALA A 24 1.87 22.19 19.20
C ALA A 24 0.71 22.69 18.32
N GLY A 25 -0.50 22.72 18.88
CA GLY A 25 -1.68 23.22 18.18
C GLY A 25 -2.77 23.60 19.17
N ASP A 26 -2.59 24.77 19.77
CA ASP A 26 -3.62 25.72 20.21
C ASP A 26 -5.00 25.14 20.56
N THR A 27 -5.21 24.86 21.85
CA THR A 27 -6.54 24.89 22.44
C THR A 27 -6.99 26.35 22.59
N SER A 28 -7.36 26.97 21.48
CA SER A 28 -8.06 28.25 21.49
C SER A 28 -9.51 28.04 21.90
N SER A 29 -9.80 28.44 23.13
CA SER A 29 -10.99 29.21 23.53
C SER A 29 -12.27 28.97 22.73
N ILE A 30 -13.17 28.16 23.30
CA ILE A 30 -14.61 28.38 23.13
C ILE A 30 -15.21 28.67 24.50
N SER A 31 -15.06 29.95 24.87
CA SER A 31 -16.08 30.77 25.52
C SER A 31 -17.19 30.01 26.25
N SER A 32 -16.93 29.59 27.47
CA SER A 32 -17.98 29.42 28.48
C SER A 32 -18.56 30.80 28.80
N THR A 33 -19.62 31.18 28.10
CA THR A 33 -20.41 32.37 28.43
C THR A 33 -21.03 32.21 29.83
N PRO A 34 -21.03 33.27 30.65
CA PRO A 34 -21.34 33.22 32.07
C PRO A 34 -22.84 33.02 32.28
N ARG A 35 -23.22 31.92 32.95
CA ARG A 35 -24.49 31.86 33.69
C ARG A 35 -24.27 32.57 35.02
N ASP A 36 -24.16 33.89 34.98
CA ASP A 36 -24.35 34.74 36.16
C ASP A 36 -25.46 35.75 35.86
N GLY A 37 -26.64 35.18 35.59
CA GLY A 37 -27.89 35.89 35.71
C GLY A 37 -28.38 35.68 37.13
N THR A 38 -27.91 36.53 38.04
CA THR A 38 -28.47 36.74 39.37
C THR A 38 -29.96 37.13 39.23
N SER A 39 -30.82 36.14 38.96
CA SER A 39 -32.23 36.29 39.27
C SER A 39 -32.29 36.30 40.79
N LYS A 40 -32.36 37.52 41.34
CA LYS A 40 -32.74 37.77 42.73
C LYS A 40 -33.81 36.74 43.09
N PRO A 41 -33.66 35.96 44.18
CA PRO A 41 -34.81 35.28 44.73
C PRO A 41 -35.76 36.41 45.14
N SER A 42 -36.74 36.70 44.27
CA SER A 42 -37.90 37.45 44.70
C SER A 42 -38.49 36.59 45.80
N GLN A 43 -38.22 37.00 47.03
CA GLN A 43 -39.00 36.66 48.21
C GLN A 43 -40.43 37.12 47.91
N GLN A 44 -41.11 36.39 47.04
CA GLN A 44 -42.55 36.42 46.97
C GLN A 44 -42.96 35.79 48.29
N GLN A 45 -43.41 36.65 49.19
CA GLN A 45 -44.24 36.29 50.30
C GLN A 45 -45.24 35.24 49.79
N HIS A 46 -45.01 33.98 50.13
CA HIS A 46 -46.04 32.95 50.10
C HIS A 46 -47.02 33.31 51.23
N ARG A 47 -47.76 34.40 51.04
CA ARG A 47 -49.10 34.48 51.59
C ARG A 47 -49.88 33.42 50.85
N ASP A 48 -50.58 32.59 51.59
CA ASP A 48 -51.44 31.51 51.11
C ASP A 48 -52.25 31.98 49.90
N ARG A 49 -51.72 31.75 48.69
CA ARG A 49 -52.48 31.99 47.47
C ARG A 49 -53.61 30.97 47.53
N PRO A 50 -54.87 31.42 47.54
CA PRO A 50 -55.98 30.50 47.62
C PRO A 50 -55.85 29.47 46.51
N LEU A 51 -56.04 28.19 46.83
CA LEU A 51 -55.84 27.06 45.92
C LEU A 51 -56.59 27.25 44.59
N THR A 52 -57.73 27.94 44.64
CA THR A 52 -58.53 28.38 43.49
C THR A 52 -57.79 29.29 42.51
N GLU A 53 -56.88 30.15 42.97
CA GLU A 53 -56.04 31.00 42.10
C GLU A 53 -54.96 30.17 41.40
N ILE A 54 -54.40 29.18 42.07
CA ILE A 54 -53.36 28.30 41.51
C ILE A 54 -53.97 27.36 40.46
N ILE A 55 -55.14 26.78 40.76
CA ILE A 55 -55.86 25.91 39.82
C ILE A 55 -56.47 26.72 38.67
N GLY A 56 -56.80 28.00 38.90
CA GLY A 56 -57.30 28.91 37.88
C GLY A 56 -56.24 29.44 36.92
N GLN A 57 -54.94 29.28 37.24
CA GLN A 57 -53.88 29.65 36.31
C GLN A 57 -53.88 28.72 35.10
N THR A 58 -54.07 29.31 33.93
CA THR A 58 -53.90 28.59 32.67
C THR A 58 -52.41 28.37 32.45
N PHE A 59 -52.01 27.12 32.21
CA PHE A 59 -50.63 26.81 31.87
C PHE A 59 -50.23 27.51 30.57
N PRO A 60 -48.98 28.00 30.47
CA PRO A 60 -48.44 28.46 29.20
C PRO A 60 -48.64 27.38 28.13
N SER A 61 -49.00 27.78 26.92
CA SER A 61 -49.09 26.84 25.80
C SER A 61 -47.73 26.20 25.56
N PHE A 62 -47.67 24.87 25.61
CA PHE A 62 -46.46 24.12 25.35
C PHE A 62 -46.23 24.00 23.83
N ASP A 63 -45.17 24.64 23.34
CA ASP A 63 -44.74 24.46 21.96
C ASP A 63 -43.85 23.21 21.85
N HIS A 64 -44.49 22.06 21.65
CA HIS A 64 -43.82 20.78 21.48
C HIS A 64 -42.88 20.74 20.26
N HIS A 65 -43.15 21.56 19.24
CA HIS A 65 -42.38 21.54 18.01
C HIS A 65 -40.99 22.12 18.22
N SER A 66 -40.90 23.32 18.79
CA SER A 66 -39.59 23.96 19.04
C SER A 66 -38.78 23.26 20.12
N ILE A 67 -39.45 22.69 21.14
CA ILE A 67 -38.78 22.13 22.31
C ILE A 67 -38.32 20.68 22.08
N VAL A 68 -39.09 19.87 21.33
CA VAL A 68 -38.83 18.42 21.21
C VAL A 68 -38.54 18.01 19.78
N VAL A 69 -39.37 18.42 18.82
CA VAL A 69 -39.27 17.94 17.44
C VAL A 69 -38.04 18.51 16.74
N LYS A 70 -37.87 19.83 16.79
CA LYS A 70 -36.79 20.53 16.08
C LYS A 70 -35.39 20.07 16.49
N PRO A 71 -35.03 19.92 17.78
CA PRO A 71 -33.72 19.39 18.16
C PRO A 71 -33.47 17.97 17.66
N PHE A 72 -34.50 17.13 17.60
CA PHE A 72 -34.37 15.76 17.12
C PHE A 72 -34.17 15.70 15.59
N GLU A 73 -34.88 16.55 14.85
CA GLU A 73 -34.66 16.70 13.41
C GLU A 73 -33.26 17.22 13.10
N GLU A 74 -32.79 18.21 13.87
CA GLU A 74 -31.42 18.74 13.75
C GLU A 74 -30.36 17.68 14.07
N GLU A 75 -30.55 16.86 15.10
CA GLU A 75 -29.66 15.73 15.41
C GLU A 75 -29.67 14.69 14.29
N SER A 76 -30.85 14.29 13.80
CA SER A 76 -30.97 13.32 12.69
C SER A 76 -30.27 13.82 11.43
N ALA A 77 -30.37 15.12 11.14
CA ALA A 77 -29.68 15.74 10.02
C ALA A 77 -28.16 15.72 10.21
N ARG A 78 -27.67 16.01 11.43
CA ARG A 78 -26.24 15.93 11.77
C ARG A 78 -25.70 14.50 11.66
N ASP A 79 -26.42 13.51 12.17
CA ASP A 79 -26.03 12.10 12.08
C ASP A 79 -25.92 11.64 10.62
N THR A 80 -26.88 12.07 9.79
CA THR A 80 -26.86 11.77 8.35
C THR A 80 -25.63 12.38 7.68
N ALA A 81 -25.34 13.66 7.97
CA ALA A 81 -24.18 14.35 7.41
C ALA A 81 -22.86 13.70 7.86
N PHE A 82 -22.74 13.37 9.15
CA PHE A 82 -21.58 12.70 9.71
C PHE A 82 -21.35 11.32 9.08
N SER A 83 -22.41 10.52 8.93
CA SER A 83 -22.31 9.21 8.30
C SER A 83 -21.84 9.31 6.85
N GLN A 84 -22.29 10.34 6.11
CA GLN A 84 -21.87 10.58 4.74
C GLN A 84 -20.40 11.01 4.67
N GLU A 85 -19.98 11.95 5.52
CA GLU A 85 -18.60 12.43 5.60
C GLU A 85 -17.64 11.29 5.99
N LEU A 86 -17.99 10.49 7.00
CA LEU A 86 -17.22 9.33 7.41
C LEU A 86 -17.08 8.31 6.28
N SER A 87 -18.17 8.03 5.56
CA SER A 87 -18.16 7.11 4.44
C SER A 87 -17.26 7.63 3.30
N ALA A 88 -17.29 8.93 3.03
CA ALA A 88 -16.44 9.56 2.03
C ALA A 88 -14.95 9.47 2.42
N MET A 89 -14.60 9.79 3.67
CA MET A 89 -13.23 9.66 4.17
C MET A 89 -12.73 8.21 4.12
N LEU A 90 -13.57 7.25 4.51
CA LEU A 90 -13.20 5.83 4.47
C LEU A 90 -12.95 5.36 3.04
N LEU A 91 -13.80 5.76 2.09
CA LEU A 91 -13.64 5.43 0.69
C LEU A 91 -12.32 6.00 0.14
N ASP A 92 -11.98 7.23 0.47
CA ASP A 92 -10.74 7.88 0.04
C ASP A 92 -9.50 7.11 0.52
N VAL A 93 -9.45 6.76 1.81
CA VAL A 93 -8.35 5.95 2.40
C VAL A 93 -8.23 4.59 1.72
N VAL A 94 -9.36 3.92 1.44
CA VAL A 94 -9.37 2.62 0.75
C VAL A 94 -8.84 2.77 -0.68
N LEU A 95 -9.24 3.81 -1.41
CA LEU A 95 -8.79 4.05 -2.77
C LEU A 95 -7.30 4.39 -2.83
N GLU A 96 -6.82 5.26 -1.92
CA GLU A 96 -5.39 5.61 -1.83
C GLU A 96 -4.54 4.38 -1.49
N THR A 97 -4.97 3.59 -0.49
CA THR A 97 -4.28 2.36 -0.10
C THR A 97 -4.23 1.37 -1.25
N HIS A 98 -5.34 1.19 -1.97
CA HIS A 98 -5.40 0.30 -3.13
C HIS A 98 -4.48 0.78 -4.26
N ALA A 99 -4.48 2.09 -4.56
CA ALA A 99 -3.61 2.68 -5.57
C ALA A 99 -2.13 2.44 -5.24
N TRP A 100 -1.75 2.69 -3.98
CA TRP A 100 -0.39 2.47 -3.51
C TRP A 100 0.02 1.00 -3.56
N ALA A 101 -0.82 0.10 -3.05
CA ALA A 101 -0.59 -1.34 -3.07
C ALA A 101 -0.50 -1.90 -4.50
N SER A 102 -1.23 -1.32 -5.45
CA SER A 102 -1.19 -1.72 -6.86
C SER A 102 0.04 -1.18 -7.61
N ALA A 103 0.48 0.03 -7.27
CA ALA A 103 1.64 0.66 -7.91
C ALA A 103 2.98 0.07 -7.43
N ARG A 104 3.07 -0.29 -6.14
CA ARG A 104 4.31 -0.70 -5.50
C ARG A 104 4.98 -1.95 -6.12
N PRO A 105 4.29 -3.07 -6.38
CA PRO A 105 4.91 -4.25 -7.00
C PRO A 105 5.52 -3.96 -8.38
N LYS A 106 4.86 -3.10 -9.18
CA LYS A 106 5.37 -2.69 -10.50
C LYS A 106 6.66 -1.89 -10.35
N HIS A 107 6.68 -0.93 -9.42
CA HIS A 107 7.87 -0.14 -9.15
C HIS A 107 9.04 -1.00 -8.65
N GLU A 108 8.79 -1.88 -7.68
CA GLU A 108 9.81 -2.78 -7.13
C GLU A 108 10.37 -3.73 -8.21
N SER A 109 9.50 -4.30 -9.05
CA SER A 109 9.93 -5.13 -10.19
C SER A 109 10.78 -4.33 -11.18
N GLN A 110 10.40 -3.09 -11.50
CA GLN A 110 11.16 -2.25 -12.42
C GLN A 110 12.54 -1.89 -11.88
N VAL A 111 12.64 -1.55 -10.59
CA VAL A 111 13.91 -1.29 -9.91
C VAL A 111 14.80 -2.54 -9.92
N ALA A 112 14.22 -3.72 -9.70
CA ALA A 112 14.95 -4.98 -9.78
C ALA A 112 15.49 -5.26 -11.20
N VAL A 113 14.67 -5.04 -12.24
CA VAL A 113 15.10 -5.19 -13.64
C VAL A 113 16.25 -4.25 -13.96
N GLN A 114 16.13 -2.96 -13.66
CA GLN A 114 17.21 -1.98 -13.89
C GLN A 114 18.51 -2.35 -13.16
N LYS A 115 18.40 -2.89 -11.94
CA LYS A 115 19.55 -3.40 -11.19
C LYS A 115 20.24 -4.56 -11.90
N PHE A 116 19.48 -5.48 -12.48
CA PHE A 116 20.04 -6.59 -13.25
C PHE A 116 20.64 -6.13 -14.57
N GLU A 117 19.96 -5.26 -15.31
CA GLU A 117 20.49 -4.65 -16.55
C GLU A 117 21.84 -3.97 -16.29
N LYS A 118 21.93 -3.17 -15.22
CA LYS A 118 23.19 -2.52 -14.83
C LYS A 118 24.30 -3.53 -14.54
N LYS A 119 23.98 -4.63 -13.83
CA LYS A 119 24.96 -5.70 -13.53
C LYS A 119 25.39 -6.43 -14.80
N ILE A 120 24.47 -6.70 -15.72
CA ILE A 120 24.76 -7.34 -17.00
C ILE A 120 25.71 -6.44 -17.80
N SER A 121 25.41 -5.14 -17.92
CA SER A 121 26.28 -4.18 -18.59
C SER A 121 27.68 -4.12 -17.97
N GLN A 122 27.78 -4.16 -16.64
CA GLN A 122 29.05 -4.18 -15.94
C GLN A 122 29.85 -5.46 -16.23
N VAL A 123 29.21 -6.62 -16.22
CA VAL A 123 29.88 -7.90 -16.56
C VAL A 123 30.36 -7.87 -18.00
N MET A 124 29.53 -7.40 -18.94
CA MET A 124 29.91 -7.28 -20.34
C MET A 124 31.13 -6.37 -20.56
N GLU A 125 31.22 -5.26 -19.81
CA GLU A 125 32.38 -4.36 -19.84
C GLU A 125 33.65 -5.06 -19.34
N VAL A 126 33.57 -5.74 -18.19
CA VAL A 126 34.69 -6.50 -17.63
C VAL A 126 35.13 -7.64 -18.55
N GLU A 127 34.21 -8.38 -19.15
CA GLU A 127 34.54 -9.46 -20.11
C GLU A 127 35.19 -8.91 -21.38
N LYS A 128 34.75 -7.73 -21.84
CA LYS A 128 35.37 -7.03 -22.96
C LYS A 128 36.81 -6.64 -22.64
N GLU A 129 37.08 -6.15 -21.43
CA GLU A 129 38.43 -5.79 -20.98
C GLU A 129 39.35 -7.00 -20.83
N GLN A 130 38.82 -8.15 -20.37
CA GLN A 130 39.60 -9.39 -20.22
C GLN A 130 39.91 -10.09 -21.56
N GLY A 131 39.38 -9.59 -22.68
CA GLY A 131 39.58 -10.18 -24.01
C GLY A 131 38.86 -11.52 -24.20
N THR A 132 37.93 -11.87 -23.32
CA THR A 132 37.27 -13.19 -23.27
C THR A 132 36.02 -13.28 -24.17
N LEU A 133 35.71 -12.26 -24.99
CA LEU A 133 34.51 -12.24 -25.81
C LEU A 133 34.77 -12.55 -27.31
N PRO A 134 34.35 -13.74 -27.79
CA PRO A 134 33.73 -13.91 -29.10
C PRO A 134 32.20 -14.03 -28.95
N PHE A 135 31.59 -13.32 -27.99
CA PHE A 135 30.22 -13.61 -27.56
C PHE A 135 29.19 -12.61 -28.09
N SER A 136 28.85 -12.77 -29.37
CA SER A 136 27.50 -12.41 -29.80
C SER A 136 26.56 -13.47 -29.20
N LEU A 137 25.73 -13.06 -28.22
CA LEU A 137 24.69 -13.89 -27.59
C LEU A 137 23.72 -14.56 -28.58
N SER A 138 23.74 -14.16 -29.85
CA SER A 138 23.02 -14.79 -30.96
C SER A 138 23.67 -16.08 -31.50
N SER A 139 24.90 -16.41 -31.11
CA SER A 139 25.72 -17.48 -31.74
C SER A 139 26.08 -18.66 -30.81
N LEU A 140 25.58 -18.65 -29.57
CA LEU A 140 25.88 -19.64 -28.53
C LEU A 140 25.76 -21.12 -28.95
N PRO A 141 24.77 -21.54 -29.78
CA PRO A 141 24.74 -22.91 -30.28
C PRO A 141 25.90 -23.18 -31.25
N SER A 142 26.22 -22.24 -32.14
CA SER A 142 27.16 -22.48 -33.24
C SER A 142 28.58 -22.76 -32.79
N VAL A 143 29.10 -22.11 -31.75
CA VAL A 143 30.51 -22.29 -31.37
C VAL A 143 30.78 -23.70 -30.82
N ILE A 144 29.85 -24.26 -30.03
CA ILE A 144 29.96 -25.63 -29.50
C ILE A 144 29.78 -26.65 -30.65
N PHE A 145 28.84 -26.40 -31.55
CA PHE A 145 28.62 -27.25 -32.73
C PHE A 145 29.85 -27.25 -33.67
N GLU A 146 30.46 -26.10 -33.90
CA GLU A 146 31.60 -25.96 -34.81
C GLU A 146 32.85 -26.65 -34.26
N GLN A 147 33.15 -26.50 -32.97
CA GLN A 147 34.27 -27.20 -32.34
C GLN A 147 34.08 -28.73 -32.35
N THR A 148 32.84 -29.20 -32.17
CA THR A 148 32.53 -30.64 -32.25
C THR A 148 32.66 -31.15 -33.69
N ARG A 149 32.24 -30.34 -34.68
CA ARG A 149 32.37 -30.63 -36.12
C ARG A 149 33.83 -30.74 -36.54
N GLU A 150 34.68 -29.82 -36.08
CA GLU A 150 36.11 -29.82 -36.39
C GLU A 150 36.81 -31.05 -35.80
N ARG A 151 36.54 -31.39 -34.53
CA ARG A 151 37.08 -32.60 -33.89
C ARG A 151 36.64 -33.89 -34.60
N LEU A 152 35.38 -33.95 -35.04
CA LEU A 152 34.88 -35.09 -35.80
C LEU A 152 35.58 -35.21 -37.16
N ASN A 153 35.78 -34.09 -37.86
CA ASN A 153 36.46 -34.08 -39.15
C ASN A 153 37.93 -34.52 -39.00
N GLU A 154 38.62 -34.04 -37.98
CA GLU A 154 39.99 -34.47 -37.66
C GLU A 154 40.05 -35.98 -37.39
N PHE A 155 39.11 -36.50 -36.59
CA PHE A 155 39.01 -37.94 -36.32
C PHE A 155 38.79 -38.75 -37.60
N VAL A 156 37.85 -38.33 -38.44
CA VAL A 156 37.56 -39.00 -39.72
C VAL A 156 38.78 -38.95 -40.64
N CYS A 157 39.50 -37.83 -40.71
CA CYS A 157 40.74 -37.73 -41.47
C CYS A 157 41.81 -38.70 -40.95
N ARG A 158 42.04 -38.75 -39.63
CA ARG A 158 42.97 -39.70 -39.01
C ARG A 158 42.59 -41.15 -39.30
N MET A 159 41.29 -41.47 -39.24
CA MET A 159 40.78 -42.81 -39.55
C MET A 159 40.98 -43.17 -41.03
N LYS A 160 40.70 -42.24 -41.96
CA LYS A 160 40.93 -42.45 -43.40
C LYS A 160 42.41 -42.66 -43.69
N THR A 161 43.29 -41.85 -43.09
CA THR A 161 44.75 -42.01 -43.24
C THR A 161 45.23 -43.36 -42.70
N ALA A 162 44.73 -43.78 -41.53
CA ALA A 162 45.06 -45.09 -40.96
C ALA A 162 44.56 -46.24 -41.85
N LEU A 163 43.34 -46.14 -42.38
CA LEU A 163 42.78 -47.14 -43.30
C LEU A 163 43.57 -47.21 -44.61
N ALA A 164 43.96 -46.07 -45.20
CA ALA A 164 44.79 -46.04 -46.39
C ALA A 164 46.15 -46.71 -46.14
N ALA A 165 46.78 -46.43 -44.99
CA ALA A 165 48.03 -47.06 -44.59
C ALA A 165 47.91 -48.58 -44.39
N LEU A 166 46.79 -49.06 -43.83
CA LEU A 166 46.54 -50.49 -43.59
C LEU A 166 46.18 -51.28 -44.85
N THR A 167 45.50 -50.64 -45.80
CA THR A 167 45.00 -51.32 -47.01
C THR A 167 45.95 -51.22 -48.20
N GLY A 168 47.05 -50.47 -48.08
CA GLY A 168 48.03 -50.29 -49.16
C GLY A 168 47.50 -49.54 -50.38
N LEU A 169 46.26 -49.04 -50.31
CA LEU A 169 45.61 -48.17 -51.29
C LEU A 169 46.00 -46.72 -50.97
N GLY A 170 47.29 -46.41 -51.09
CA GLY A 170 47.81 -45.06 -50.91
C GLY A 170 47.83 -44.30 -52.24
N LEU A 171 46.80 -43.45 -52.43
CA LEU A 171 46.56 -42.47 -53.52
C LEU A 171 46.46 -43.01 -54.95
#